data_AF-A0A1H7MNK2-F1
#
_entry.id   AF-A0A1H7MNK2-F1
#
_cell.length_a   1.000
_cell.length_b   1.000
_cell.length_c   1.000
_cell.angle_alpha   90.00
_cell.angle_beta   90.00
_cell.angle_gamma   90.00
#
_symmetry.space_group_name_H-M   'P 1'
#
loop_
_entity.id
_entity.type
_entity.pdbx_description
1 polymer ?
#
loop_
_entity_poly.entity_id
_entity_poly.type
_entity_poly.pdbx_seq_one_letter_code
_entity_poly.pdbx_strand_id
1 'polypeptide(L)'
;MMTPTPSRWFKRFLTLAAVAALPGCIIEDSDDPYEPAPYVGCPALEGSGIHGSVSLHNEMGGFFSMESYTYMDYYVRTAEGRGMISLIRTGWDMDDATFRMVPGLADDRCVSFESSLYPGSFLRQENAEVWLDEGSSHPRFLEDATFCPRQGLADLHALSFESCALPGMYLHHTDDFLYVGEGSGWAFEEDATFLLTDPWSP
;
A
#
# COMPACT_ATOMS: atom_id res chain seq x y z
N MET A 1 21.87 -68.81 -17.25
CA MET A 1 22.80 -69.26 -16.19
C MET A 1 24.22 -68.81 -16.53
N MET A 2 25.11 -68.80 -15.54
CA MET A 2 26.41 -68.12 -15.47
C MET A 2 27.41 -68.33 -16.65
N THR A 3 28.05 -67.21 -17.06
CA THR A 3 29.50 -67.06 -17.43
C THR A 3 30.04 -67.79 -18.70
N PRO A 4 31.22 -67.41 -19.30
CA PRO A 4 32.32 -66.60 -18.75
C PRO A 4 33.02 -65.55 -19.67
N THR A 5 33.87 -64.70 -19.04
CA THR A 5 35.03 -63.97 -19.61
C THR A 5 36.28 -64.89 -19.67
N PRO A 6 37.42 -64.61 -20.39
CA PRO A 6 38.12 -63.33 -20.60
C PRO A 6 38.50 -63.11 -22.10
N SER A 7 39.58 -62.49 -22.62
CA SER A 7 40.80 -61.79 -22.12
C SER A 7 41.29 -60.79 -23.19
N ARG A 8 41.65 -59.53 -22.89
CA ARG A 8 42.96 -59.02 -22.38
C ARG A 8 44.19 -59.24 -23.32
N TRP A 9 44.52 -58.26 -24.17
CA TRP A 9 45.80 -57.49 -24.28
C TRP A 9 46.13 -56.99 -25.70
N PHE A 10 46.31 -55.68 -25.87
CA PHE A 10 47.55 -55.09 -26.42
C PHE A 10 47.72 -53.63 -25.92
N LYS A 11 48.88 -53.00 -26.15
CA LYS A 11 49.44 -51.92 -25.29
C LYS A 11 49.62 -50.57 -26.00
N ARG A 12 49.47 -49.49 -25.21
CA ARG A 12 50.05 -48.12 -25.38
C ARG A 12 49.45 -47.30 -26.55
N PHE A 13 49.43 -45.97 -26.52
CA PHE A 13 50.36 -45.00 -25.92
C PHE A 13 49.70 -43.90 -25.05
N LEU A 14 50.54 -43.26 -24.22
CA LEU A 14 50.23 -41.98 -23.57
C LEU A 14 50.18 -40.87 -24.62
N THR A 15 49.23 -39.95 -24.47
CA THR A 15 49.51 -38.51 -24.65
C THR A 15 48.79 -37.75 -23.55
N LEU A 16 49.54 -37.06 -22.69
CA LEU A 16 48.98 -36.12 -21.72
C LEU A 16 48.78 -34.79 -22.43
N ALA A 17 47.54 -34.32 -22.55
CA ALA A 17 47.23 -32.95 -22.96
C ALA A 17 46.55 -32.25 -21.77
N ALA A 18 47.35 -31.58 -20.94
CA ALA A 18 46.83 -30.72 -19.90
C ALA A 18 46.32 -29.42 -20.56
N VAL A 19 45.01 -29.31 -20.76
CA VAL A 19 44.38 -28.04 -21.11
C VAL A 19 44.21 -27.25 -19.82
N ALA A 20 44.96 -26.16 -19.68
CA ALA A 20 44.82 -25.25 -18.55
C ALA A 20 43.43 -24.61 -18.57
N ALA A 21 42.71 -24.71 -17.45
CA ALA A 21 41.49 -23.96 -17.25
C ALA A 21 41.85 -22.47 -17.10
N LEU A 22 41.49 -21.66 -18.09
CA LEU A 22 41.34 -20.23 -17.89
C LEU A 22 40.03 -19.99 -17.11
N PRO A 23 40.00 -19.07 -16.14
CA PRO A 23 38.74 -18.61 -15.56
C PRO A 23 38.02 -17.74 -16.59
N GLY A 24 37.34 -18.38 -17.54
CA GLY A 24 36.38 -17.73 -18.41
C GLY A 24 35.17 -17.36 -17.58
N CYS A 25 34.98 -16.06 -17.33
CA CYS A 25 33.82 -15.55 -16.62
C CYS A 25 32.54 -16.07 -17.28
N ILE A 26 31.64 -16.64 -16.49
CA ILE A 26 30.23 -16.67 -16.85
C ILE A 26 29.80 -15.20 -16.78
N ILE A 27 29.51 -14.59 -17.93
CA ILE A 27 28.73 -13.36 -17.94
C ILE A 27 27.28 -13.83 -17.83
N GLU A 28 26.74 -13.75 -16.62
CA GLU A 28 25.29 -13.74 -16.44
C GLU A 28 24.81 -12.36 -16.92
N ASP A 29 24.62 -12.23 -18.23
CA ASP A 29 23.85 -11.13 -18.82
C ASP A 29 22.37 -11.35 -18.47
N SER A 30 22.04 -11.18 -17.19
CA SER A 30 20.68 -11.16 -16.65
C SER A 30 20.21 -9.71 -16.46
N ASP A 31 20.52 -8.84 -17.42
CA ASP A 31 19.80 -7.59 -17.62
C ASP A 31 18.44 -7.92 -18.27
N ASP A 32 17.53 -8.55 -17.52
CA ASP A 32 16.11 -8.54 -17.88
C ASP A 32 15.55 -7.16 -17.52
N PRO A 33 15.20 -6.30 -18.50
CA PRO A 33 14.74 -4.94 -18.23
C PRO A 33 13.34 -4.88 -17.62
N TYR A 34 12.77 -6.03 -17.22
CA TYR A 34 11.42 -6.17 -16.70
C TYR A 34 11.33 -6.86 -15.33
N GLU A 35 12.45 -7.14 -14.64
CA GLU A 35 12.37 -7.53 -13.23
C GLU A 35 11.94 -6.28 -12.40
N PRO A 36 10.74 -6.28 -11.78
CA PRO A 36 10.31 -5.14 -10.98
C PRO A 36 11.24 -5.04 -9.78
N ALA A 37 11.68 -3.83 -9.46
CA ALA A 37 12.48 -3.59 -8.25
C ALA A 37 11.79 -4.24 -7.04
N PRO A 38 12.54 -4.94 -6.17
CA PRO A 38 11.94 -5.65 -5.03
C PRO A 38 11.18 -4.64 -4.18
N TYR A 39 9.89 -4.93 -3.96
CA TYR A 39 8.92 -4.07 -3.30
C TYR A 39 9.51 -3.35 -2.07
N VAL A 40 9.67 -2.02 -2.16
CA VAL A 40 10.38 -1.23 -1.13
C VAL A 40 9.40 -0.71 -0.07
N GLY A 41 8.59 -1.62 0.48
CA GLY A 41 7.62 -1.35 1.55
C GLY A 41 6.83 -0.06 1.33
N CYS A 42 6.84 0.82 2.34
CA CYS A 42 6.26 2.14 2.22
C CYS A 42 7.27 3.30 2.29
N PRO A 43 7.50 4.06 1.20
CA PRO A 43 8.40 5.22 1.17
C PRO A 43 8.12 6.30 2.23
N ALA A 44 6.84 6.54 2.58
CA ALA A 44 6.46 7.50 3.62
C ALA A 44 7.02 7.15 5.01
N LEU A 45 7.37 5.88 5.26
CA LEU A 45 7.98 5.44 6.52
C LEU A 45 9.50 5.62 6.58
N GLU A 46 10.18 5.80 5.44
CA GLU A 46 11.60 6.16 5.41
C GLU A 46 11.80 7.67 5.63
N GLY A 47 10.78 8.48 5.31
CA GLY A 47 10.71 9.89 5.65
C GLY A 47 10.58 10.12 7.16
N SER A 48 11.47 10.94 7.72
CA SER A 48 11.32 11.46 9.09
C SER A 48 10.25 12.56 9.13
N GLY A 49 8.99 12.16 8.89
CA GLY A 49 7.83 13.02 9.11
C GLY A 49 7.86 13.59 10.54
N ILE A 50 7.73 14.91 10.65
CA ILE A 50 7.84 15.63 11.93
C ILE A 50 6.70 15.33 12.91
N HIS A 51 5.63 14.69 12.43
CA HIS A 51 4.51 14.17 13.23
C HIS A 51 4.68 12.67 13.48
N GLY A 52 4.44 12.23 14.71
CA GLY A 52 4.67 10.84 15.11
C GLY A 52 3.78 9.85 14.32
N SER A 53 4.36 8.71 13.94
CA SER A 53 3.59 7.58 13.41
C SER A 53 2.64 7.03 14.48
N VAL A 54 1.36 6.87 14.15
CA VAL A 54 0.36 6.26 15.04
C VAL A 54 0.15 4.81 14.61
N SER A 55 0.25 3.88 15.55
CA SER A 55 -0.08 2.47 15.28
C SER A 55 -1.55 2.23 15.54
N LEU A 56 -2.28 1.82 14.50
CA LEU A 56 -3.70 1.43 14.56
C LEU A 56 -3.89 -0.09 14.59
N HIS A 57 -2.86 -0.86 14.95
CA HIS A 57 -2.87 -2.33 14.92
C HIS A 57 -4.05 -2.97 15.68
N ASN A 58 -4.53 -2.34 16.76
CA ASN A 58 -5.68 -2.85 17.54
C ASN A 58 -7.03 -2.59 16.88
N GLU A 59 -7.12 -1.59 15.98
CA GLU A 59 -8.32 -1.24 15.22
C GLU A 59 -8.41 -2.03 13.89
N MET A 60 -7.31 -2.67 13.47
CA MET A 60 -7.26 -3.50 12.27
C MET A 60 -8.25 -4.66 12.31
N GLY A 61 -8.95 -4.86 11.20
CA GLY A 61 -10.02 -5.85 11.04
C GLY A 61 -11.39 -5.34 11.47
N GLY A 62 -11.47 -4.23 12.21
CA GLY A 62 -12.72 -3.56 12.57
C GLY A 62 -13.33 -2.76 11.41
N PHE A 63 -14.63 -2.53 11.49
CA PHE A 63 -15.33 -1.53 10.70
C PHE A 63 -15.39 -0.21 11.46
N PHE A 64 -15.27 0.90 10.73
CA PHE A 64 -15.27 2.25 11.28
C PHE A 64 -15.76 3.25 10.22
N SER A 65 -16.00 4.48 10.67
CA SER A 65 -16.23 5.64 9.79
C SER A 65 -15.27 6.77 10.15
N MET A 66 -15.03 7.71 9.23
CA MET A 66 -14.16 8.87 9.46
C MET A 66 -14.95 10.16 9.33
N GLU A 67 -15.01 10.95 10.40
CA GLU A 67 -15.60 12.30 10.39
C GLU A 67 -14.52 13.33 10.01
N SER A 68 -14.90 14.35 9.22
CA SER A 68 -14.07 15.52 8.95
C SER A 68 -13.88 16.34 10.22
N TYR A 69 -12.65 16.79 10.49
CA TYR A 69 -12.39 17.72 11.59
C TYR A 69 -12.96 19.13 11.31
N THR A 70 -12.88 19.61 10.07
CA THR A 70 -13.41 20.93 9.66
C THR A 70 -14.94 20.96 9.63
N TYR A 71 -15.58 19.89 9.16
CA TYR A 71 -17.01 19.81 8.91
C TYR A 71 -17.68 18.74 9.79
N MET A 72 -18.17 19.17 10.96
CA MET A 72 -18.97 18.33 11.85
C MET A 72 -20.17 17.72 11.11
N ASP A 73 -20.49 16.46 11.44
CA ASP A 73 -21.47 15.57 10.80
C ASP A 73 -21.12 15.17 9.34
N TYR A 74 -20.00 15.61 8.75
CA TYR A 74 -19.57 15.16 7.41
C TYR A 74 -18.59 14.00 7.53
N TYR A 75 -18.91 12.89 6.87
CA TYR A 75 -18.10 11.67 6.91
C TYR A 75 -17.51 11.35 5.56
N VAL A 76 -16.27 10.82 5.57
CA VAL A 76 -15.66 10.18 4.41
C VAL A 76 -16.58 9.07 3.92
N ARG A 77 -16.87 9.09 2.62
CA ARG A 77 -17.63 8.05 1.92
C ARG A 77 -17.26 8.00 0.44
N THR A 78 -17.77 6.99 -0.24
CA THR A 78 -17.62 6.83 -1.70
C THR A 78 -18.93 7.08 -2.41
N ALA A 79 -18.97 7.88 -3.47
CA ALA A 79 -20.15 7.98 -4.34
C ALA A 79 -19.73 7.97 -5.81
N GLU A 80 -20.41 7.16 -6.62
CA GLU A 80 -20.08 6.95 -8.05
C GLU A 80 -18.59 6.56 -8.27
N GLY A 81 -17.98 5.91 -7.27
CA GLY A 81 -16.56 5.52 -7.27
C GLY A 81 -15.59 6.59 -6.73
N ARG A 82 -16.02 7.84 -6.54
CA ARG A 82 -15.14 8.94 -6.06
C ARG A 82 -15.23 9.10 -4.54
N GLY A 83 -14.08 9.30 -3.90
CA GLY A 83 -13.99 9.62 -2.47
C GLY A 83 -14.43 11.06 -2.20
N MET A 84 -15.23 11.26 -1.15
CA MET A 84 -15.75 12.56 -0.73
C MET A 84 -16.08 12.57 0.76
N ILE A 85 -16.36 13.75 1.31
CA ILE A 85 -17.04 13.92 2.58
C ILE A 85 -18.49 14.35 2.34
N SER A 86 -19.46 13.82 3.10
CA SER A 86 -20.80 14.43 3.19
C SER A 86 -21.56 14.03 4.45
N LEU A 87 -22.66 14.74 4.71
CA LEU A 87 -23.70 14.29 5.64
C LEU A 87 -24.22 12.90 5.26
N ILE A 88 -24.43 12.05 6.27
CA ILE A 88 -25.03 10.71 6.14
C ILE A 88 -26.55 10.83 6.38
N ARG A 89 -27.38 10.38 5.43
CA ARG A 89 -28.84 10.62 5.44
C ARG A 89 -29.69 9.38 5.15
N THR A 90 -29.11 8.37 4.52
CA THR A 90 -29.78 7.15 4.06
C THR A 90 -28.92 5.92 4.38
N GLY A 91 -29.51 4.72 4.33
CA GLY A 91 -28.75 3.48 4.51
C GLY A 91 -27.62 3.30 3.50
N TRP A 92 -27.81 3.76 2.26
CA TRP A 92 -26.75 3.76 1.24
C TRP A 92 -25.58 4.68 1.64
N ASP A 93 -25.86 5.87 2.16
CA ASP A 93 -24.80 6.75 2.66
C ASP A 93 -24.05 6.11 3.85
N MET A 94 -24.75 5.35 4.70
CA MET A 94 -24.16 4.62 5.83
C MET A 94 -23.21 3.50 5.36
N ASP A 95 -23.62 2.74 4.35
CA ASP A 95 -22.80 1.70 3.72
C ASP A 95 -21.58 2.31 3.00
N ASP A 96 -21.79 3.37 2.20
CA ASP A 96 -20.74 4.11 1.48
C ASP A 96 -19.71 4.77 2.42
N ALA A 97 -20.10 5.09 3.66
CA ALA A 97 -19.27 5.73 4.69
C ALA A 97 -18.62 4.76 5.68
N THR A 98 -18.80 3.45 5.47
CA THR A 98 -18.27 2.42 6.37
C THR A 98 -17.13 1.67 5.70
N PHE A 99 -15.97 1.68 6.34
CA PHE A 99 -14.75 1.04 5.85
C PHE A 99 -14.25 0.01 6.83
N ARG A 100 -13.61 -1.05 6.31
CA ARG A 100 -12.82 -1.98 7.11
C ARG A 100 -11.36 -1.54 7.09
N MET A 101 -10.77 -1.38 8.27
CA MET A 101 -9.34 -1.07 8.36
C MET A 101 -8.54 -2.37 8.19
N VAL A 102 -7.56 -2.38 7.28
CA VAL A 102 -6.68 -3.54 7.07
C VAL A 102 -5.21 -3.13 7.16
N PRO A 103 -4.28 -4.08 7.39
CA PRO A 103 -2.85 -3.85 7.17
C PRO A 103 -2.62 -3.23 5.79
N GLY A 104 -1.77 -2.19 5.75
CA GLY A 104 -1.44 -1.49 4.52
C GLY A 104 -1.00 -2.46 3.44
N LEU A 105 -1.63 -2.36 2.28
CA LEU A 105 -1.41 -3.32 1.19
C LEU A 105 0.05 -3.39 0.73
N ALA A 106 0.80 -2.28 0.82
CA ALA A 106 2.23 -2.22 0.54
C ALA A 106 3.14 -2.45 1.78
N ASP A 107 2.64 -2.15 2.98
CA ASP A 107 3.43 -2.20 4.23
C ASP A 107 2.50 -2.33 5.45
N ASP A 108 2.70 -3.37 6.26
CA ASP A 108 1.83 -3.72 7.39
C ASP A 108 1.89 -2.76 8.57
N ARG A 109 2.86 -1.82 8.56
CA ARG A 109 2.98 -0.72 9.52
C ARG A 109 2.03 0.44 9.22
N CYS A 110 1.46 0.47 8.01
CA CYS A 110 0.46 1.44 7.56
C CYS A 110 -0.91 0.75 7.43
N VAL A 111 -1.91 1.45 6.91
CA VAL A 111 -3.28 0.93 6.74
C VAL A 111 -3.78 1.08 5.31
N SER A 112 -4.76 0.26 4.94
CA SER A 112 -5.59 0.46 3.75
C SER A 112 -7.06 0.42 4.16
N PHE A 113 -7.91 1.12 3.42
CA PHE A 113 -9.34 1.28 3.72
C PHE A 113 -10.16 0.50 2.70
N GLU A 114 -10.67 -0.66 3.08
CA GLU A 114 -11.55 -1.48 2.25
C GLU A 114 -13.01 -1.03 2.43
N SER A 115 -13.80 -0.97 1.35
CA SER A 115 -15.24 -0.69 1.46
C SER A 115 -15.98 -1.84 2.14
N SER A 116 -16.90 -1.56 3.07
CA SER A 116 -17.82 -2.56 3.61
C SER A 116 -18.83 -3.05 2.56
N LEU A 117 -19.31 -2.13 1.71
CA LEU A 117 -20.28 -2.38 0.65
C LEU A 117 -19.67 -3.17 -0.53
N TYR A 118 -18.39 -2.93 -0.81
CA TYR A 118 -17.62 -3.60 -1.87
C TYR A 118 -16.35 -4.26 -1.32
N PRO A 119 -16.45 -5.41 -0.63
CA PRO A 119 -15.28 -6.16 -0.17
C PRO A 119 -14.35 -6.53 -1.34
N GLY A 120 -13.05 -6.34 -1.14
CA GLY A 120 -12.04 -6.39 -2.19
C GLY A 120 -11.75 -5.06 -2.88
N SER A 121 -12.53 -4.00 -2.66
CA SER A 121 -12.27 -2.65 -3.19
C SER A 121 -11.75 -1.70 -2.12
N PHE A 122 -10.79 -0.85 -2.50
CA PHE A 122 -10.03 0.00 -1.57
C PHE A 122 -10.05 1.47 -1.98
N LEU A 123 -10.03 2.37 -1.00
CA LEU A 123 -9.66 3.77 -1.25
C LEU A 123 -8.20 3.81 -1.71
N ARG A 124 -7.95 4.44 -2.85
CA ARG A 124 -6.62 4.74 -3.36
C ARG A 124 -6.54 6.15 -3.92
N GLN A 125 -5.33 6.71 -3.99
CA GLN A 125 -5.10 7.89 -4.83
C GLN A 125 -4.90 7.48 -6.30
N GLU A 126 -5.38 8.31 -7.21
CA GLU A 126 -4.97 8.31 -8.61
C GLU A 126 -4.93 9.73 -9.14
N ASN A 127 -3.76 10.17 -9.62
CA ASN A 127 -3.51 11.54 -10.08
C ASN A 127 -3.90 12.60 -9.01
N ALA A 128 -3.59 12.31 -7.74
CA ALA A 128 -3.96 13.07 -6.55
C ALA A 128 -5.46 13.09 -6.18
N GLU A 129 -6.37 12.54 -6.98
CA GLU A 129 -7.77 12.33 -6.60
C GLU A 129 -7.95 11.00 -5.85
N VAL A 130 -8.92 10.88 -4.94
CA VAL A 130 -9.19 9.61 -4.24
C VAL A 130 -10.39 8.89 -4.83
N TRP A 131 -10.20 7.61 -5.13
CA TRP A 131 -11.18 6.71 -5.76
C TRP A 131 -11.32 5.40 -4.98
N LEU A 132 -12.47 4.74 -5.15
CA LEU A 132 -12.72 3.38 -4.69
C LEU A 132 -12.60 2.41 -5.88
N ASP A 133 -11.55 1.61 -5.89
CA ASP A 133 -11.27 0.67 -6.99
C ASP A 133 -11.05 -0.76 -6.50
N GLU A 134 -11.30 -1.73 -7.37
CA GLU A 134 -11.07 -3.16 -7.12
C GLU A 134 -9.58 -3.45 -6.86
N GLY A 135 -9.32 -4.25 -5.83
CA GLY A 135 -7.98 -4.62 -5.38
C GLY A 135 -7.12 -5.28 -6.45
N SER A 136 -5.88 -4.82 -6.58
CA SER A 136 -4.90 -5.37 -7.52
C SER A 136 -3.57 -5.64 -6.83
N SER A 137 -2.92 -6.76 -7.16
CA SER A 137 -1.56 -7.09 -6.70
C SER A 137 -0.44 -6.32 -7.42
N HIS A 138 -0.80 -5.37 -8.29
CA HIS A 138 0.17 -4.58 -9.05
C HIS A 138 0.93 -3.59 -8.14
N PRO A 139 2.27 -3.44 -8.27
CA PRO A 139 3.10 -2.66 -7.37
C PRO A 139 2.54 -1.30 -6.95
N ARG A 140 2.18 -0.51 -7.96
CA ARG A 140 1.62 0.82 -7.78
C ARG A 140 0.25 0.83 -7.09
N PHE A 141 -0.60 -0.18 -7.28
CA PHE A 141 -1.92 -0.19 -6.64
C PHE A 141 -1.79 -0.32 -5.12
N LEU A 142 -0.95 -1.23 -4.62
CA LEU A 142 -0.82 -1.40 -3.17
C LEU A 142 -0.23 -0.14 -2.52
N GLU A 143 0.70 0.55 -3.18
CA GLU A 143 1.25 1.85 -2.73
C GLU A 143 0.20 2.96 -2.76
N ASP A 144 -0.52 3.11 -3.88
CA ASP A 144 -1.57 4.11 -4.08
C ASP A 144 -2.74 3.94 -3.10
N ALA A 145 -3.00 2.69 -2.65
CA ALA A 145 -4.03 2.31 -1.69
C ALA A 145 -3.55 2.20 -0.23
N THR A 146 -2.28 2.50 0.07
CA THR A 146 -1.73 2.46 1.42
C THR A 146 -1.57 3.87 1.99
N PHE A 147 -2.01 4.06 3.24
CA PHE A 147 -1.92 5.32 3.97
C PHE A 147 -1.31 5.09 5.35
N CYS A 148 -0.37 5.92 5.75
CA CYS A 148 0.36 5.80 7.00
C CYS A 148 -0.22 6.76 8.05
N PRO A 149 -0.81 6.26 9.15
CA PRO A 149 -1.42 7.11 10.16
C PRO A 149 -0.36 7.96 10.89
N ARG A 150 -0.62 9.26 10.95
CA ARG A 150 0.11 10.24 11.74
C ARG A 150 -0.82 10.84 12.79
N GLN A 151 -0.26 11.46 13.82
CA GLN A 151 -1.01 12.39 14.65
C GLN A 151 -1.65 13.46 13.77
N GLY A 152 -2.91 13.82 14.04
CA GLY A 152 -3.64 14.82 13.28
C GLY A 152 -2.87 16.13 13.16
N LEU A 153 -2.88 16.72 11.97
CA LEU A 153 -2.15 17.95 11.68
C LEU A 153 -2.76 19.15 12.45
N ALA A 154 -4.09 19.16 12.65
CA ALA A 154 -4.78 20.17 13.46
C ALA A 154 -4.95 19.78 14.95
N ASP A 155 -5.17 18.50 15.27
CA ASP A 155 -5.28 17.99 16.65
C ASP A 155 -4.54 16.66 16.83
N LEU A 156 -3.67 16.61 17.84
CA LEU A 156 -2.86 15.44 18.20
C LEU A 156 -3.69 14.24 18.74
N HIS A 157 -4.98 14.44 19.04
CA HIS A 157 -5.92 13.38 19.42
C HIS A 157 -6.73 12.83 18.23
N ALA A 158 -6.64 13.49 17.07
CA ALA A 158 -7.21 13.05 15.81
C ALA A 158 -6.12 12.42 14.92
N LEU A 159 -6.46 12.04 13.70
CA LEU A 159 -5.54 11.40 12.75
C LEU A 159 -5.41 12.19 11.44
N SER A 160 -4.22 12.13 10.86
CA SER A 160 -3.97 12.49 9.46
C SER A 160 -3.31 11.31 8.76
N PHE A 161 -3.61 11.12 7.48
CA PHE A 161 -3.21 9.93 6.73
C PHE A 161 -2.25 10.30 5.60
N GLU A 162 -0.96 10.06 5.81
CA GLU A 162 0.07 10.32 4.80
C GLU A 162 0.03 9.24 3.71
N SER A 163 0.09 9.63 2.43
CA SER A 163 0.08 8.68 1.33
C SER A 163 1.39 7.91 1.25
N CYS A 164 1.29 6.59 1.09
CA CYS A 164 2.46 5.73 0.98
C CYS A 164 3.26 5.97 -0.32
N ALA A 165 2.54 6.11 -1.44
CA ALA A 165 3.10 6.42 -2.76
C ALA A 165 3.71 7.83 -2.85
N LEU A 166 3.25 8.78 -2.03
CA LEU A 166 3.60 10.19 -2.10
C LEU A 166 4.02 10.74 -0.71
N PRO A 167 5.26 10.50 -0.27
CA PRO A 167 5.77 10.98 1.03
C PRO A 167 5.61 12.50 1.20
N GLY A 168 5.16 12.91 2.37
CA GLY A 168 4.84 14.30 2.69
C GLY A 168 3.47 14.78 2.20
N MET A 169 2.73 13.99 1.41
CA MET A 169 1.37 14.31 0.98
C MET A 169 0.34 13.56 1.83
N TYR A 170 -0.77 14.22 2.16
CA TYR A 170 -1.80 13.72 3.07
C TYR A 170 -3.15 13.61 2.36
N LEU A 171 -3.94 12.62 2.78
CA LEU A 171 -5.37 12.59 2.54
C LEU A 171 -6.01 13.84 3.15
N HIS A 172 -6.79 14.55 2.35
CA HIS A 172 -7.54 15.75 2.75
C HIS A 172 -8.77 15.92 1.86
N HIS A 173 -9.71 16.78 2.26
CA HIS A 173 -10.83 17.17 1.41
C HIS A 173 -10.67 18.57 0.80
N THR A 174 -11.26 18.78 -0.37
CA THR A 174 -11.39 20.10 -1.02
C THR A 174 -12.66 20.11 -1.87
N ASP A 175 -13.52 21.11 -1.69
CA ASP A 175 -14.84 21.20 -2.35
C ASP A 175 -15.63 19.87 -2.25
N ASP A 176 -15.79 19.37 -1.02
CA ASP A 176 -16.35 18.07 -0.62
C ASP A 176 -15.59 16.81 -1.10
N PHE A 177 -14.71 16.87 -2.10
CA PHE A 177 -14.02 15.68 -2.63
C PHE A 177 -12.70 15.37 -1.92
N LEU A 178 -12.30 14.09 -1.89
CA LEU A 178 -11.04 13.65 -1.29
C LEU A 178 -9.89 13.65 -2.31
N TYR A 179 -8.74 14.13 -1.84
CA TYR A 179 -7.49 14.21 -2.58
C TYR A 179 -6.30 13.82 -1.69
N VAL A 180 -5.18 13.49 -2.31
CA VAL A 180 -3.86 13.41 -1.66
C VAL A 180 -3.02 14.60 -2.12
N GLY A 181 -2.54 15.43 -1.19
CA GLY A 181 -1.77 16.63 -1.54
C GLY A 181 -0.83 17.10 -0.43
N GLU A 182 0.11 17.98 -0.79
CA GLU A 182 0.92 18.74 0.18
C GLU A 182 0.26 20.08 0.51
N GLY A 183 0.46 20.57 1.73
CA GLY A 183 -0.08 21.85 2.18
C GLY A 183 0.46 22.26 3.55
N SER A 184 0.05 23.45 4.01
CA SER A 184 0.46 23.99 5.32
C SER A 184 -0.48 25.09 5.80
N GLY A 185 -0.57 25.26 7.11
CA GLY A 185 -1.44 26.22 7.78
C GLY A 185 -2.84 25.67 8.04
N TRP A 186 -3.49 26.27 9.03
CA TRP A 186 -4.73 25.79 9.68
C TRP A 186 -5.77 25.18 8.74
N ALA A 187 -6.13 25.82 7.63
CA ALA A 187 -7.17 25.30 6.75
C ALA A 187 -6.80 23.92 6.14
N PHE A 188 -5.57 23.76 5.64
CA PHE A 188 -5.12 22.44 5.15
C PHE A 188 -4.94 21.44 6.28
N GLU A 189 -4.44 21.90 7.44
CA GLU A 189 -4.21 21.05 8.61
C GLU A 189 -5.54 20.50 9.15
N GLU A 190 -6.61 21.30 9.16
CA GLU A 190 -7.98 20.92 9.53
C GLU A 190 -8.59 19.98 8.46
N ASP A 191 -8.52 20.35 7.17
CA ASP A 191 -9.09 19.56 6.06
C ASP A 191 -8.39 18.20 5.83
N ALA A 192 -7.16 18.04 6.36
CA ALA A 192 -6.37 16.81 6.38
C ALA A 192 -6.46 16.04 7.71
N THR A 193 -7.31 16.47 8.64
CA THR A 193 -7.50 15.83 9.96
C THR A 193 -8.88 15.16 10.03
N PHE A 194 -8.91 13.93 10.57
CA PHE A 194 -10.10 13.10 10.66
C PHE A 194 -10.25 12.47 12.04
N LEU A 195 -11.49 12.29 12.47
CA LEU A 195 -11.86 11.55 13.69
C LEU A 195 -12.32 10.15 13.30
N LEU A 196 -11.81 9.11 13.97
CA LEU A 196 -12.37 7.76 13.82
C LEU A 196 -13.58 7.61 14.72
N THR A 197 -14.68 7.09 14.17
CA THR A 197 -15.92 6.82 14.89
C THR A 197 -16.31 5.35 14.78
N ASP A 198 -17.26 4.92 15.63
CA ASP A 198 -18.04 3.72 15.38
C ASP A 198 -18.61 3.76 13.94
N PRO A 199 -18.73 2.61 13.25
CA PRO A 199 -19.18 2.56 11.87
C PRO A 199 -20.65 2.94 11.74
N TRP A 200 -21.01 3.62 10.65
CA TRP A 200 -22.40 3.91 10.33
C TRP A 200 -23.22 2.65 9.98
N SER A 201 -22.60 1.65 9.35
CA SER A 201 -23.23 0.36 9.02
C SER A 201 -22.58 -0.80 9.82
N PRO A 202 -23.37 -1.64 10.53
CA PRO A 202 -22.86 -2.66 11.47
C PRO A 202 -22.50 -4.02 10.86
#